data_AF-A0A7K5SJM1-F1
#
_entry.id   AF-A0A7K5SJM1-F1
#
_cell.length_a   1.000
_cell.length_b   1.000
_cell.length_c   1.000
_cell.angle_alpha   90.00
_cell.angle_beta   90.00
_cell.angle_gamma   90.00
#
_symmetry.space_group_name_H-M   'P 1'
#
loop_
_entity.id
_entity.type
_entity.pdbx_description
1 polymer ?
#
loop_
_entity_poly.entity_id
_entity_poly.type
_entity_poly.pdbx_seq_one_letter_code
_entity_poly.pdbx_strand_id
1 'polypeptide(L)'
;MDAAGSQVAYECAQYAGQYQNGFITTQGGNLLCSKIIHLITDNQVKSQVSKVLHECERRMYKSVAFPAIGTGQAGLSSAKVADEMLDAIVEFARQKSVQHLQAVKIVIFQTNMLTDFYESMKKREDSDSSTIESWLSMFKSFFWGRKQSSEKKKSTIFEKKVNLVTFQICGESQEKVDETESWIKDLILKEQFESIISDEAIENFDETQFAILEDLQRRKQVNIEILNKLSPPQIKIFGISRDVCSVSLEVQEMVHQIKSTEEEQSKADLLYNLVEWRYLGSNDSFVAFDKLTNMQLEHAKMAKKPYLNVRIKKKNYKVDLNTLRATDDQGKTKILQRVTKDEGK
;
A
#
# COMPACT_ATOMS: atom_id res chain seq x y z
N MET A 1 14.20 48.29 -7.77
CA MET A 1 15.59 48.37 -7.26
C MET A 1 15.68 49.29 -6.06
N ASP A 2 15.06 50.47 -6.12
CA ASP A 2 15.15 51.50 -5.07
C ASP A 2 14.81 50.99 -3.66
N ALA A 3 13.69 50.26 -3.52
CA ALA A 3 13.27 49.69 -2.24
C ALA A 3 14.22 48.60 -1.68
N ALA A 4 15.01 47.94 -2.53
CA ALA A 4 15.96 46.90 -2.10
C ALA A 4 17.29 47.49 -1.62
N GLY A 5 17.60 48.74 -2.00
CA GLY A 5 18.83 49.43 -1.65
C GLY A 5 19.96 49.23 -2.66
N SER A 6 20.98 50.11 -2.59
CA SER A 6 22.09 50.18 -3.54
C SER A 6 22.98 48.94 -3.55
N GLN A 7 23.05 48.20 -2.45
CA GLN A 7 23.83 46.97 -2.36
C GLN A 7 23.34 45.90 -3.34
N VAL A 8 22.02 45.77 -3.50
CA VAL A 8 21.41 44.82 -4.45
C VAL A 8 21.73 45.19 -5.89
N ALA A 9 21.75 46.49 -6.21
CA ALA A 9 22.14 46.98 -7.53
C ALA A 9 23.62 46.67 -7.83
N TYR A 10 24.49 46.79 -6.82
CA TYR A 10 25.89 46.42 -6.95
C TYR A 10 26.08 44.91 -7.20
N GLU A 11 25.41 44.04 -6.43
CA GLU A 11 25.42 42.58 -6.67
C GLU A 11 24.94 42.24 -8.09
N CYS A 12 23.88 42.90 -8.57
CA CYS A 12 23.38 42.70 -9.93
C CYS A 12 24.41 43.10 -10.99
N ALA A 13 25.11 44.22 -10.79
CA ALA A 13 26.16 44.66 -11.71
C ALA A 13 27.36 43.70 -11.71
N GLN A 14 27.72 43.15 -10.54
CA GLN A 14 28.80 42.15 -10.43
C GLN A 14 28.46 40.83 -11.13
N TYR A 15 27.20 40.39 -11.03
CA TYR A 15 26.73 39.15 -11.66
C TYR A 15 26.23 39.36 -13.09
N ALA A 16 26.26 40.59 -13.61
CA ALA A 16 25.86 40.91 -14.97
C ALA A 16 26.74 40.11 -15.96
N GLY A 17 26.10 39.24 -16.75
CA GLY A 17 26.76 38.36 -17.71
C GLY A 17 26.94 36.91 -17.25
N GLN A 18 26.71 36.59 -15.96
CA GLN A 18 26.81 35.23 -15.42
C GLN A 18 25.46 34.48 -15.45
N TYR A 19 24.74 34.54 -16.57
CA TYR A 19 23.37 34.02 -16.71
C TYR A 19 23.29 32.52 -17.05
N GLN A 20 24.17 31.68 -16.51
CA GLN A 20 24.23 30.26 -16.91
C GLN A 20 22.89 29.52 -16.76
N ASN A 21 22.03 29.97 -15.83
CA ASN A 21 20.70 29.38 -15.58
C ASN A 21 19.51 30.30 -15.97
N GLY A 22 19.75 31.43 -16.65
CA GLY A 22 18.70 32.38 -17.06
C GLY A 22 18.16 33.30 -15.95
N PHE A 23 18.77 33.27 -14.76
CA PHE A 23 18.48 34.19 -13.65
C PHE A 23 19.75 34.45 -12.84
N ILE A 24 19.74 35.52 -12.04
CA ILE A 24 20.75 35.77 -11.00
C ILE A 24 20.07 35.84 -9.64
N THR A 25 20.78 35.49 -8.57
CA THR A 25 20.26 35.56 -7.20
C THR A 25 21.11 36.49 -6.36
N THR A 26 20.49 37.48 -5.74
CA THR A 26 21.14 38.42 -4.82
C THR A 26 20.59 38.27 -3.41
N GLN A 27 21.18 38.98 -2.46
CA GLN A 27 20.56 39.21 -1.15
C GLN A 27 19.25 40.01 -1.26
N GLY A 28 18.42 39.94 -0.22
CA GLY A 28 17.17 40.70 -0.11
C GLY A 28 17.34 42.21 0.06
N GLY A 29 18.50 42.65 0.55
CA GLY A 29 18.74 44.05 0.89
C GLY A 29 17.74 44.54 1.94
N ASN A 30 17.07 45.66 1.65
CA ASN A 30 16.07 46.26 2.54
C ASN A 30 14.66 45.65 2.39
N LEU A 31 14.47 44.68 1.49
CA LEU A 31 13.18 44.00 1.34
C LEU A 31 12.99 42.94 2.42
N LEU A 32 11.72 42.64 2.74
CA LEU A 32 11.33 41.58 3.67
C LEU A 32 11.42 40.19 3.01
N CYS A 33 12.57 39.85 2.45
CA CYS A 33 12.85 38.54 1.85
C CYS A 33 14.32 38.15 2.06
N SER A 34 14.60 36.84 2.03
CA SER A 34 15.96 36.34 2.21
C SER A 34 16.84 36.57 0.97
N LYS A 35 16.25 36.43 -0.23
CA LYS A 35 16.91 36.55 -1.52
C LYS A 35 15.99 37.23 -2.54
N ILE A 36 16.59 37.77 -3.58
CA ILE A 36 15.88 38.23 -4.79
C ILE A 36 16.41 37.42 -5.97
N ILE A 37 15.52 36.80 -6.73
CA ILE A 37 15.84 36.11 -7.98
C ILE A 37 15.44 37.03 -9.13
N HIS A 38 16.44 37.53 -9.85
CA HIS A 38 16.24 38.45 -10.97
C HIS A 38 16.22 37.64 -12.27
N LEU A 39 15.10 37.75 -12.99
CA LEU A 39 14.87 37.10 -14.27
C LEU A 39 14.96 38.14 -15.39
N ILE A 40 15.55 37.77 -16.51
CA ILE A 40 15.37 38.52 -17.76
C ILE A 40 14.09 37.98 -18.39
N THR A 41 13.05 38.79 -18.48
CA THR A 41 11.78 38.36 -19.09
C THR A 41 11.98 37.96 -20.54
N ASP A 42 11.44 36.79 -20.90
CA ASP A 42 11.28 36.32 -22.28
C ASP A 42 9.83 35.85 -22.51
N ASN A 43 9.55 35.34 -23.71
CA ASN A 43 8.20 34.87 -24.08
C ASN A 43 7.86 33.46 -23.52
N GLN A 44 8.69 32.87 -22.67
CA GLN A 44 8.55 31.52 -22.11
C GLN A 44 8.29 31.58 -20.59
N VAL A 45 7.27 32.33 -20.16
CA VAL A 45 6.97 32.61 -18.74
C VAL A 45 6.86 31.33 -17.92
N LYS A 46 6.20 30.29 -18.46
CA LYS A 46 6.12 28.97 -17.81
C LYS A 46 7.50 28.39 -17.45
N SER A 47 8.46 28.46 -18.38
CA SER A 47 9.84 27.99 -18.15
C SER A 47 10.54 28.82 -17.08
N GLN A 48 10.34 30.14 -17.10
CA GLN A 48 10.94 31.05 -16.13
C GLN A 48 10.46 30.76 -14.71
N VAL A 49 9.14 30.63 -14.53
CA VAL A 49 8.53 30.27 -13.24
C VAL A 49 9.04 28.91 -12.77
N SER A 50 9.04 27.91 -13.66
CA SER A 50 9.55 26.58 -13.34
C SER A 50 10.99 26.61 -12.84
N LYS A 51 11.90 27.33 -13.51
CA LYS A 51 13.30 27.48 -13.07
C LYS A 51 13.41 28.08 -11.66
N VAL A 52 12.60 29.10 -11.35
CA VAL A 52 12.59 29.70 -10.02
C VAL A 52 12.08 28.73 -8.97
N LEU A 53 10.99 28.01 -9.24
CA LEU A 53 10.44 27.01 -8.31
C LEU A 53 11.48 25.92 -7.98
N HIS A 54 12.18 25.40 -8.99
CA HIS A 54 13.24 24.40 -8.78
C HIS A 54 14.46 24.97 -8.04
N GLU A 55 14.85 26.22 -8.30
CA GLU A 55 15.92 26.86 -7.53
C GLU A 55 15.52 27.05 -6.06
N CYS A 56 14.29 27.49 -5.80
CA CYS A 56 13.76 27.61 -4.44
C CYS A 56 13.78 26.27 -3.70
N GLU A 57 13.33 25.19 -4.36
CA GLU A 57 13.35 23.84 -3.81
C GLU A 57 14.77 23.37 -3.52
N ARG A 58 15.69 23.54 -4.48
CA ARG A 58 17.10 23.16 -4.35
C ARG A 58 17.80 23.91 -3.21
N ARG A 59 17.39 25.15 -2.96
CA ARG A 59 17.88 26.00 -1.85
C ARG A 59 17.12 25.80 -0.54
N MET A 60 16.13 24.90 -0.53
CA MET A 60 15.27 24.60 0.62
C MET A 60 14.48 25.81 1.14
N TYR A 61 14.13 26.75 0.27
CA TYR A 61 13.28 27.88 0.65
C TYR A 61 11.83 27.42 0.87
N LYS A 62 11.14 28.07 1.81
CA LYS A 62 9.76 27.73 2.20
C LYS A 62 8.70 28.49 1.42
N SER A 63 9.03 29.67 0.91
CA SER A 63 8.08 30.52 0.16
C SER A 63 8.75 31.29 -0.97
N VAL A 64 7.96 31.64 -1.97
CA VAL A 64 8.36 32.52 -3.08
C VAL A 64 7.19 33.42 -3.49
N ALA A 65 7.50 34.65 -3.86
CA ALA A 65 6.53 35.60 -4.41
C ALA A 65 6.96 36.02 -5.81
N PHE A 66 6.01 36.00 -6.75
CA PHE A 66 6.21 36.41 -8.14
C PHE A 66 5.36 37.66 -8.43
N PRO A 67 5.84 38.60 -9.26
CA PRO A 67 4.95 39.53 -9.95
C PRO A 67 4.20 38.80 -11.09
N ALA A 68 3.24 39.47 -11.71
CA ALA A 68 2.74 39.05 -13.03
C ALA A 68 3.86 39.24 -14.08
N ILE A 69 4.66 38.19 -14.32
CA ILE A 69 5.92 38.29 -15.08
C ILE A 69 5.62 38.70 -16.53
N GLY A 70 6.22 39.80 -16.96
CA GLY A 70 6.16 40.27 -18.35
C GLY A 70 4.92 41.06 -18.76
N THR A 71 3.97 41.30 -17.85
CA THR A 71 2.79 42.14 -18.14
C THR A 71 3.07 43.65 -18.12
N GLY A 72 4.28 44.04 -17.72
CA GLY A 72 4.76 45.43 -17.77
C GLY A 72 5.39 45.77 -19.13
N GLN A 73 6.66 46.18 -19.12
CA GLN A 73 7.38 46.65 -20.31
C GLN A 73 7.43 45.64 -21.46
N ALA A 74 7.36 44.34 -21.17
CA ALA A 74 7.37 43.28 -22.19
C ALA A 74 6.02 43.12 -22.91
N GLY A 75 4.95 43.76 -22.43
CA GLY A 75 3.65 43.81 -23.11
C GLY A 75 2.93 42.47 -23.25
N LEU A 76 3.25 41.48 -22.41
CA LEU A 76 2.58 40.18 -22.45
C LEU A 76 1.14 40.30 -21.92
N SER A 77 0.22 39.56 -22.54
CA SER A 77 -1.17 39.46 -22.08
C SER A 77 -1.24 38.86 -20.68
N SER A 78 -1.96 39.53 -19.78
CA SER A 78 -2.21 39.07 -18.41
C SER A 78 -2.90 37.72 -18.34
N ALA A 79 -3.88 37.45 -19.22
CA ALA A 79 -4.53 36.14 -19.32
C ALA A 79 -3.53 35.02 -19.70
N LYS A 80 -2.69 35.26 -20.71
CA LYS A 80 -1.66 34.28 -21.11
C LYS A 80 -0.63 34.05 -20.00
N VAL A 81 -0.17 35.13 -19.36
CA VAL A 81 0.77 35.06 -18.24
C VAL A 81 0.17 34.29 -17.07
N ALA A 82 -1.09 34.54 -16.73
CA ALA A 82 -1.80 33.81 -15.68
C ALA A 82 -1.81 32.30 -15.95
N ASP A 83 -2.19 31.88 -17.16
CA ASP A 83 -2.21 30.48 -17.54
C ASP A 83 -0.82 29.84 -17.48
N GLU A 84 0.21 30.50 -18.03
CA GLU A 84 1.57 29.96 -18.03
C GLU A 84 2.18 29.86 -16.62
N MET A 85 1.94 30.86 -15.77
CA MET A 85 2.42 30.86 -14.38
C MET A 85 1.75 29.75 -13.57
N LEU A 86 0.42 29.62 -13.67
CA LEU A 86 -0.33 28.61 -12.91
C LEU A 86 -0.04 27.20 -13.41
N ASP A 87 0.14 27.00 -14.71
CA ASP A 87 0.60 25.71 -15.26
C ASP A 87 1.95 25.28 -14.70
N ALA A 88 2.92 26.19 -14.65
CA ALA A 88 4.24 25.89 -14.08
C ALA A 88 4.13 25.47 -12.61
N ILE A 89 3.28 26.16 -11.84
CA ILE A 89 3.06 25.86 -10.42
C ILE A 89 2.39 24.49 -10.24
N VAL A 90 1.35 24.19 -11.02
CA VAL A 90 0.64 22.90 -10.97
C VAL A 90 1.56 21.75 -11.38
N GLU A 91 2.33 21.91 -12.45
CA GLU A 91 3.29 20.90 -12.89
C GLU A 91 4.39 20.67 -11.86
N PHE A 92 4.91 21.73 -11.24
CA PHE A 92 5.90 21.64 -10.18
C PHE A 92 5.34 20.92 -8.94
N ALA A 93 4.17 21.33 -8.45
CA ALA A 93 3.54 20.77 -7.25
C ALA A 93 3.17 19.28 -7.38
N ARG A 94 2.97 18.77 -8.61
CA ARG A 94 2.68 17.35 -8.87
C ARG A 94 3.93 16.46 -8.79
N GLN A 95 5.14 17.01 -8.72
CA GLN A 95 6.37 16.22 -8.68
C GLN A 95 6.63 15.65 -7.28
N LYS A 96 6.99 14.36 -7.19
CA LYS A 96 7.31 13.67 -5.92
C LYS A 96 8.55 14.22 -5.20
N SER A 97 9.41 14.96 -5.90
CA SER A 97 10.65 15.53 -5.38
C SER A 97 10.46 16.84 -4.61
N VAL A 98 9.28 17.46 -4.66
CA VAL A 98 9.02 18.70 -3.93
C VAL A 98 8.82 18.40 -2.45
N GLN A 99 9.66 18.99 -1.60
CA GLN A 99 9.68 18.75 -0.14
C GLN A 99 9.75 20.06 0.66
N HIS A 100 10.35 21.11 0.11
CA HIS A 100 10.72 22.29 0.88
C HIS A 100 9.83 23.49 0.60
N LEU A 101 9.53 23.79 -0.67
CA LEU A 101 8.75 24.94 -1.06
C LEU A 101 7.26 24.68 -0.79
N GLN A 102 6.68 25.48 0.11
CA GLN A 102 5.33 25.29 0.64
C GLN A 102 4.34 26.36 0.19
N ALA A 103 4.82 27.58 -0.09
CA ALA A 103 3.95 28.71 -0.46
C ALA A 103 4.44 29.43 -1.71
N VAL A 104 3.54 29.60 -2.69
CA VAL A 104 3.76 30.43 -3.88
C VAL A 104 2.71 31.53 -3.91
N LYS A 105 3.15 32.79 -3.99
CA LYS A 105 2.24 33.94 -4.08
C LYS A 105 2.47 34.71 -5.37
N ILE A 106 1.41 35.00 -6.12
CA ILE A 106 1.48 35.93 -7.25
C ILE A 106 0.93 37.28 -6.78
N VAL A 107 1.78 38.29 -6.78
CA VAL A 107 1.45 39.65 -6.36
C VAL A 107 1.13 40.49 -7.58
N ILE A 108 -0.14 40.82 -7.74
CA ILE A 108 -0.66 41.54 -8.89
C ILE A 108 -0.76 43.03 -8.55
N PHE A 109 -0.07 43.87 -9.33
CA PHE A 109 -0.05 45.31 -9.11
C PHE A 109 -1.29 46.02 -9.69
N GLN A 110 -1.72 45.64 -10.89
CA GLN A 110 -2.89 46.26 -11.55
C GLN A 110 -4.13 45.39 -11.32
N THR A 111 -5.16 45.98 -10.73
CA THR A 111 -6.37 45.27 -10.28
C THR A 111 -7.16 44.64 -11.41
N ASN A 112 -7.13 45.21 -12.62
CA ASN A 112 -7.77 44.64 -13.82
C ASN A 112 -7.21 43.25 -14.18
N MET A 113 -5.95 42.95 -13.84
CA MET A 113 -5.36 41.63 -14.09
C MET A 113 -5.85 40.57 -13.08
N LEU A 114 -6.43 40.95 -11.94
CA LEU A 114 -6.92 39.98 -10.94
C LEU A 114 -7.98 39.06 -11.54
N THR A 115 -8.85 39.58 -12.39
CA THR A 115 -9.90 38.80 -13.06
C THR A 115 -9.29 37.69 -13.93
N ASP A 116 -8.26 38.02 -14.72
CA ASP A 116 -7.59 37.04 -15.59
C ASP A 116 -6.95 35.90 -14.79
N PHE A 117 -6.27 36.22 -13.68
CA PHE A 117 -5.67 35.21 -12.80
C PHE A 117 -6.74 34.37 -12.09
N TYR A 118 -7.83 35.00 -11.64
CA TYR A 118 -8.93 34.30 -11.00
C TYR A 118 -9.66 33.36 -11.97
N GLU A 119 -9.95 33.80 -13.20
CA GLU A 119 -10.52 32.94 -14.25
C GLU A 119 -9.59 31.79 -14.61
N SER A 120 -8.28 32.05 -14.67
CA SER A 120 -7.27 31.02 -14.89
C SER A 120 -7.27 29.97 -13.75
N MET A 121 -7.42 30.39 -12.49
CA MET A 121 -7.59 29.46 -11.37
C MET A 121 -8.88 28.63 -11.51
N LYS A 122 -10.01 29.26 -11.85
CA LYS A 122 -11.30 28.57 -12.05
C LYS A 122 -11.25 27.54 -13.17
N LYS A 123 -10.62 27.84 -14.31
CA LYS A 123 -10.50 26.89 -15.43
C LYS A 123 -9.86 25.55 -15.02
N ARG A 124 -9.02 25.56 -13.99
CA ARG A 124 -8.32 24.36 -13.50
C ARG A 124 -9.18 23.54 -12.53
N GLU A 125 -10.28 24.09 -12.02
CA GLU A 125 -11.31 23.38 -11.26
C GLU A 125 -12.07 22.38 -12.16
N ASP A 126 -12.41 22.77 -13.38
CA ASP A 126 -13.27 21.98 -14.29
C ASP A 126 -12.53 20.90 -15.10
N SER A 127 -11.19 20.93 -15.13
CA SER A 127 -10.37 20.19 -16.12
C SER A 127 -9.95 18.75 -15.74
N ASP A 128 -10.32 18.26 -14.57
CA ASP A 128 -9.75 17.02 -14.00
C ASP A 128 -10.38 15.69 -14.47
N SER A 129 -11.23 15.66 -15.52
CA SER A 129 -11.86 14.39 -15.97
C SER A 129 -11.11 13.61 -17.06
N SER A 130 -10.17 14.19 -17.83
CA SER A 130 -9.72 13.55 -19.09
C SER A 130 -8.25 13.09 -19.19
N THR A 131 -7.38 13.38 -18.22
CA THR A 131 -5.92 13.22 -18.44
C THR A 131 -5.29 12.00 -17.74
N ILE A 132 -6.09 11.24 -16.97
CA ILE A 132 -5.59 10.10 -16.19
C ILE A 132 -5.27 8.87 -17.06
N GLU A 133 -5.88 8.71 -18.24
CA GLU A 133 -5.79 7.46 -19.02
C GLU A 133 -4.54 7.32 -19.91
N SER A 134 -3.80 8.39 -20.22
CA SER A 134 -2.83 8.33 -21.32
C SER A 134 -1.41 7.88 -20.94
N TRP A 135 -1.01 7.89 -19.66
CA TRP A 135 0.43 7.79 -19.28
C TRP A 135 0.85 6.53 -18.53
N LEU A 136 -0.07 5.70 -18.08
CA LEU A 136 0.19 4.38 -17.50
C LEU A 136 0.87 3.40 -18.49
N SER A 137 0.97 3.77 -19.77
CA SER A 137 1.73 3.08 -20.81
C SER A 137 3.22 3.45 -20.89
N MET A 138 3.65 4.61 -20.37
CA MET A 138 5.04 5.09 -20.50
C MET A 138 5.98 4.64 -19.37
N PHE A 139 5.46 4.18 -18.23
CA PHE A 139 6.28 3.84 -17.05
C PHE A 139 6.76 2.38 -16.97
N LYS A 140 6.58 1.58 -18.03
CA LYS A 140 7.01 0.17 -18.06
C LYS A 140 8.47 -0.08 -18.50
N SER A 141 9.25 0.95 -18.85
CA SER A 141 10.54 0.76 -19.53
C SER A 141 11.80 0.99 -18.70
N PHE A 142 11.73 1.32 -17.40
CA PHE A 142 12.92 1.84 -16.68
C PHE A 142 13.44 1.06 -15.47
N PHE A 143 13.01 -0.17 -15.19
CA PHE A 143 13.58 -0.95 -14.07
C PHE A 143 13.88 -2.40 -14.46
N TRP A 144 15.06 -2.61 -15.07
CA TRP A 144 15.66 -3.93 -15.25
C TRP A 144 17.13 -3.92 -14.80
N GLY A 145 17.45 -4.77 -13.82
CA GLY A 145 18.80 -5.04 -13.30
C GLY A 145 18.94 -4.60 -11.83
N ARG A 146 19.36 -5.43 -10.87
CA ARG A 146 20.27 -6.59 -10.90
C ARG A 146 20.07 -7.41 -9.60
N LYS A 147 20.02 -8.75 -9.71
CA LYS A 147 20.01 -9.69 -8.57
C LYS A 147 21.40 -9.74 -7.90
N GLN A 148 21.41 -9.79 -6.57
CA GLN A 148 22.40 -10.57 -5.83
C GLN A 148 21.82 -11.08 -4.50
N SER A 149 22.10 -12.36 -4.25
CA SER A 149 21.63 -13.21 -3.15
C SER A 149 22.35 -12.93 -1.82
N SER A 150 21.62 -13.00 -0.71
CA SER A 150 22.08 -13.69 0.51
C SER A 150 20.89 -14.04 1.41
N GLU A 151 20.85 -15.29 1.87
CA GLU A 151 19.88 -15.81 2.83
C GLU A 151 20.12 -15.21 4.23
N LYS A 152 19.13 -14.49 4.76
CA LYS A 152 18.85 -14.38 6.21
C LYS A 152 17.35 -14.19 6.42
N LYS A 153 16.82 -14.90 7.44
CA LYS A 153 15.42 -14.99 7.90
C LYS A 153 14.53 -13.81 7.48
N LYS A 154 13.50 -14.12 6.68
CA LYS A 154 12.48 -13.18 6.18
C LYS A 154 11.72 -12.55 7.34
N SER A 155 12.09 -11.31 7.66
CA SER A 155 11.13 -10.32 8.15
C SER A 155 10.33 -9.90 6.92
N THR A 156 9.22 -10.57 6.63
CA THR A 156 8.36 -10.28 5.47
C THR A 156 7.57 -8.99 5.73
N ILE A 157 8.27 -7.86 5.67
CA ILE A 157 7.63 -6.56 5.53
C ILE A 157 7.09 -6.53 4.10
N PHE A 158 5.79 -6.68 3.94
CA PHE A 158 5.16 -6.46 2.64
C PHE A 158 5.44 -5.02 2.21
N GLU A 159 5.93 -4.82 0.99
CA GLU A 159 6.28 -3.49 0.47
C GLU A 159 5.08 -2.55 0.59
N LYS A 160 5.21 -1.52 1.43
CA LYS A 160 4.21 -0.47 1.59
C LYS A 160 4.20 0.38 0.31
N LYS A 161 3.36 -0.01 -0.65
CA LYS A 161 3.16 0.76 -1.89
C LYS A 161 2.32 2.00 -1.55
N VAL A 162 2.99 3.10 -1.22
CA VAL A 162 2.32 4.38 -0.99
C VAL A 162 1.92 4.97 -2.34
N ASN A 163 0.64 4.86 -2.68
CA ASN A 163 0.05 5.59 -3.79
C ASN A 163 -0.18 7.04 -3.32
N LEU A 164 0.55 7.99 -3.90
CA LEU A 164 0.38 9.41 -3.61
C LEU A 164 -0.86 9.92 -4.36
N VAL A 165 -1.76 10.59 -3.64
CA VAL A 165 -2.89 11.32 -4.23
C VAL A 165 -2.68 12.80 -3.92
N THR A 166 -2.76 13.65 -4.96
CA THR A 166 -2.67 15.10 -4.82
C THR A 166 -4.07 15.68 -4.95
N PHE A 167 -4.50 16.41 -3.93
CA PHE A 167 -5.74 17.18 -3.98
C PHE A 167 -5.41 18.63 -4.35
N GLN A 168 -6.16 19.20 -5.28
CA GLN A 168 -6.11 20.63 -5.61
C GLN A 168 -7.36 21.28 -5.03
N ILE A 169 -7.19 22.28 -4.18
CA ILE A 169 -8.28 22.99 -3.52
C ILE A 169 -8.19 24.45 -3.95
N CYS A 170 -9.26 24.96 -4.55
CA CYS A 170 -9.39 26.36 -4.92
C CYS A 170 -10.50 26.99 -4.05
N GLY A 171 -10.22 28.17 -3.49
CA GLY A 171 -11.16 28.87 -2.62
C GLY A 171 -10.94 30.38 -2.66
N GLU A 172 -11.97 31.13 -2.30
CA GLU A 172 -11.96 32.60 -2.33
C GLU A 172 -11.09 33.23 -1.23
N SER A 173 -10.76 32.45 -0.19
CA SER A 173 -9.88 32.84 0.91
C SER A 173 -9.06 31.66 1.43
N GLN A 174 -7.95 31.95 2.10
CA GLN A 174 -7.12 30.92 2.74
C GLN A 174 -7.92 30.15 3.80
N GLU A 175 -8.78 30.84 4.57
CA GLU A 175 -9.64 30.21 5.58
C GLU A 175 -10.54 29.13 4.98
N LYS A 176 -11.16 29.39 3.81
CA LYS A 176 -12.01 28.40 3.12
C LYS A 176 -11.23 27.22 2.58
N VAL A 177 -10.01 27.46 2.11
CA VAL A 177 -9.08 26.40 1.67
C VAL A 177 -8.68 25.52 2.86
N ASP A 178 -8.31 26.13 3.98
CA ASP A 178 -7.89 25.43 5.20
C ASP A 178 -9.04 24.61 5.82
N GLU A 179 -10.26 25.18 5.86
CA GLU A 179 -11.48 24.48 6.28
C GLU A 179 -11.73 23.22 5.42
N THR A 180 -11.59 23.36 4.10
CA THR A 180 -11.80 22.26 3.15
C THR A 180 -10.70 21.20 3.26
N GLU A 181 -9.44 21.62 3.41
CA GLU A 181 -8.31 20.70 3.62
C GLU A 181 -8.51 19.90 4.92
N SER A 182 -8.91 20.58 6.00
CA SER A 182 -9.20 19.95 7.29
C SER A 182 -10.35 18.95 7.18
N TRP A 183 -11.43 19.32 6.48
CA TRP A 183 -12.57 18.44 6.24
C TRP A 183 -12.19 17.17 5.45
N ILE A 184 -11.41 17.31 4.37
CA ILE A 184 -10.92 16.16 3.60
C ILE A 184 -10.02 15.25 4.45
N LYS A 185 -9.11 15.85 5.24
CA LYS A 185 -8.25 15.10 6.16
C LYS A 185 -9.05 14.32 7.19
N ASP A 186 -10.06 14.96 7.80
CA ASP A 186 -10.94 14.33 8.78
C ASP A 186 -11.73 13.16 8.17
N LEU A 187 -12.26 13.33 6.95
CA LEU A 187 -12.92 12.23 6.23
C LEU A 187 -11.98 11.05 5.97
N ILE A 188 -10.76 11.32 5.48
CA ILE A 188 -9.77 10.27 5.22
C ILE A 188 -9.42 9.52 6.51
N LEU A 189 -9.20 10.26 7.61
CA LEU A 189 -8.85 9.67 8.90
C LEU A 189 -10.01 8.87 9.51
N LYS A 190 -11.25 9.34 9.37
CA LYS A 190 -12.45 8.63 9.85
C LYS A 190 -12.70 7.30 9.13
N GLU A 191 -12.35 7.23 7.86
CA GLU A 191 -12.51 6.00 7.06
C GLU A 191 -11.38 4.98 7.29
N GLN A 192 -10.24 5.42 7.83
CA GLN A 192 -9.13 4.52 8.17
C GLN A 192 -9.39 3.75 9.46
N PHE A 193 -9.13 2.44 9.40
CA PHE A 193 -9.32 1.52 10.50
C PHE A 193 -8.11 0.60 10.65
N GLU A 194 -7.77 0.29 11.90
CA GLU A 194 -6.77 -0.71 12.27
C GLU A 194 -7.46 -1.86 12.99
N SER A 195 -7.16 -3.09 12.57
CA SER A 195 -7.56 -4.31 13.27
C SER A 195 -6.32 -5.11 13.63
N ILE A 196 -6.29 -5.62 14.87
CA ILE A 196 -5.18 -6.42 15.39
C ILE A 196 -5.73 -7.80 15.77
N ILE A 197 -5.14 -8.85 15.22
CA ILE A 197 -5.42 -10.24 15.56
C ILE A 197 -4.21 -10.78 16.29
N SER A 198 -4.40 -11.29 17.51
CA SER A 198 -3.33 -11.72 18.41
C SER A 198 -3.59 -13.16 18.84
N ASP A 199 -2.76 -14.10 18.38
CA ASP A 199 -3.00 -15.53 18.58
C ASP A 199 -1.74 -16.38 18.41
N GLU A 200 -1.55 -17.41 19.24
CA GLU A 200 -0.40 -18.33 19.17
C GLU A 200 -0.38 -19.16 17.89
N ALA A 201 -1.55 -19.49 17.33
CA ALA A 201 -1.62 -20.28 16.10
C ALA A 201 -1.04 -19.56 14.86
N ILE A 202 -0.77 -18.25 14.96
CA ILE A 202 -0.08 -17.48 13.92
C ILE A 202 1.37 -17.97 13.74
N GLU A 203 2.00 -18.54 14.77
CA GLU A 203 3.34 -19.14 14.66
C GLU A 203 3.40 -20.31 13.66
N ASN A 204 2.25 -20.96 13.44
CA ASN A 204 2.11 -22.12 12.56
C ASN A 204 1.72 -21.73 11.12
N PHE A 205 1.71 -20.44 10.76
CA PHE A 205 1.42 -20.02 9.39
C PHE A 205 2.55 -20.45 8.44
N ASP A 206 2.18 -21.12 7.36
CA ASP A 206 3.10 -21.57 6.31
C ASP A 206 2.98 -20.72 5.03
N GLU A 207 3.71 -21.11 3.99
CA GLU A 207 3.74 -20.41 2.70
C GLU A 207 2.34 -20.21 2.09
N THR A 208 1.40 -21.12 2.37
CA THR A 208 0.00 -21.05 1.93
C THR A 208 -0.72 -19.90 2.60
N GLN A 209 -0.64 -19.78 3.93
CA GLN A 209 -1.29 -18.68 4.65
C GLN A 209 -0.66 -17.34 4.27
N PHE A 210 0.68 -17.28 4.11
CA PHE A 210 1.33 -16.05 3.65
C PHE A 210 0.92 -15.65 2.23
N ALA A 211 0.73 -16.61 1.31
CA ALA A 211 0.23 -16.33 -0.03
C ALA A 211 -1.21 -15.80 -0.02
N ILE A 212 -2.06 -16.33 0.86
CA ILE A 212 -3.43 -15.82 1.06
C ILE A 212 -3.40 -14.37 1.59
N LEU A 213 -2.56 -14.08 2.59
CA LEU A 213 -2.40 -12.72 3.11
C LEU A 213 -1.92 -11.73 2.03
N GLU A 214 -0.97 -12.13 1.19
CA GLU A 214 -0.49 -11.30 0.07
C GLU A 214 -1.59 -11.00 -0.95
N ASP A 215 -2.39 -12.03 -1.30
CA ASP A 215 -3.53 -11.89 -2.19
C ASP A 215 -4.62 -10.98 -1.60
N LEU A 216 -4.93 -11.12 -0.31
CA LEU A 216 -5.87 -10.26 0.39
C LEU A 216 -5.41 -8.81 0.37
N GLN A 217 -4.14 -8.56 0.68
CA GLN A 217 -3.56 -7.23 0.65
C GLN A 217 -3.74 -6.56 -0.73
N ARG A 218 -3.48 -7.30 -1.80
CA ARG A 218 -3.63 -6.81 -3.18
C ARG A 218 -5.10 -6.59 -3.57
N ARG A 219 -6.00 -7.54 -3.30
CA ARG A 219 -7.41 -7.47 -3.73
C ARG A 219 -8.22 -6.46 -2.93
N LYS A 220 -7.94 -6.34 -1.63
CA LYS A 220 -8.69 -5.50 -0.69
C LYS A 220 -8.01 -4.16 -0.41
N GLN A 221 -6.86 -3.89 -1.04
CA GLN A 221 -6.11 -2.64 -0.89
C GLN A 221 -5.84 -2.26 0.58
N VAL A 222 -5.70 -3.26 1.45
CA VAL A 222 -5.28 -3.08 2.84
C VAL A 222 -3.76 -3.14 2.93
N ASN A 223 -3.19 -2.79 4.08
CA ASN A 223 -1.82 -3.07 4.45
C ASN A 223 -1.81 -4.07 5.60
N ILE A 224 -1.02 -5.13 5.48
CA ILE A 224 -0.93 -6.20 6.47
C ILE A 224 0.50 -6.25 7.00
N GLU A 225 0.65 -6.15 8.32
CA GLU A 225 1.90 -6.25 9.03
C GLU A 225 1.87 -7.42 10.01
N ILE A 226 2.92 -8.23 10.03
CA ILE A 226 3.01 -9.43 10.87
C ILE A 226 4.13 -9.24 11.89
N LEU A 227 3.77 -9.24 13.17
CA LEU A 227 4.64 -8.99 14.31
C LEU A 227 4.99 -10.30 15.03
N ASN A 228 5.79 -11.14 14.39
CA ASN A 228 6.23 -12.45 14.91
C ASN A 228 7.19 -12.39 16.11
N LYS A 229 7.60 -11.19 16.54
CA LYS A 229 8.48 -11.00 17.70
C LYS A 229 7.70 -10.84 19.01
N LEU A 230 6.38 -10.71 18.91
CA LEU A 230 5.48 -10.61 20.07
C LEU A 230 5.03 -12.01 20.47
N SER A 231 4.68 -12.16 21.75
CA SER A 231 4.09 -13.39 22.29
C SER A 231 2.79 -13.03 23.01
N PRO A 232 1.61 -13.42 22.48
CA PRO A 232 1.42 -14.12 21.20
C PRO A 232 1.74 -13.22 19.97
N PRO A 233 2.09 -13.80 18.81
CA PRO A 233 2.28 -13.03 17.57
C PRO A 233 1.03 -12.25 17.19
N GLN A 234 1.22 -11.20 16.39
CA GLN A 234 0.12 -10.34 15.95
C GLN A 234 0.13 -10.14 14.44
N ILE A 235 -1.07 -10.10 13.85
CA ILE A 235 -1.31 -9.61 12.49
C ILE A 235 -2.08 -8.29 12.62
N LYS A 236 -1.48 -7.21 12.12
CA LYS A 236 -2.10 -5.89 12.02
C LYS A 236 -2.59 -5.65 10.61
N ILE A 237 -3.81 -5.14 10.48
CA ILE A 237 -4.45 -4.86 9.20
C ILE A 237 -4.89 -3.40 9.22
N PHE A 238 -4.43 -2.63 8.25
CA PHE A 238 -4.71 -1.20 8.09
C PHE A 238 -5.38 -0.93 6.76
N GLY A 239 -6.33 -0.01 6.70
CA GLY A 239 -7.00 0.36 5.45
C GLY A 239 -8.37 0.97 5.70
N ILE A 240 -9.25 0.91 4.70
CA ILE A 240 -10.63 1.37 4.88
C ILE A 240 -11.44 0.37 5.70
N SER A 241 -12.32 0.87 6.57
CA SER A 241 -13.08 0.08 7.55
C SER A 241 -13.73 -1.19 6.99
N ARG A 242 -14.44 -1.10 5.85
CA ARG A 242 -15.11 -2.23 5.21
C ARG A 242 -14.13 -3.35 4.83
N ASP A 243 -13.02 -2.97 4.21
CA ASP A 243 -12.07 -3.93 3.65
C ASP A 243 -11.21 -4.52 4.77
N VAL A 244 -10.84 -3.73 5.79
CA VAL A 244 -10.18 -4.22 7.00
C VAL A 244 -11.07 -5.24 7.71
N CYS A 245 -12.34 -4.95 7.93
CA CYS A 245 -13.27 -5.88 8.57
C CYS A 245 -13.39 -7.21 7.79
N SER A 246 -13.53 -7.14 6.46
CA SER A 246 -13.55 -8.32 5.58
C SER A 246 -12.28 -9.17 5.73
N VAL A 247 -11.10 -8.54 5.69
CA VAL A 247 -9.82 -9.25 5.80
C VAL A 247 -9.64 -9.84 7.19
N SER A 248 -10.03 -9.11 8.24
CA SER A 248 -9.93 -9.61 9.62
C SER A 248 -10.73 -10.89 9.83
N LEU A 249 -11.93 -11.00 9.25
CA LEU A 249 -12.73 -12.23 9.32
C LEU A 249 -12.04 -13.40 8.62
N GLU A 250 -11.46 -13.18 7.44
CA GLU A 250 -10.73 -14.21 6.70
C GLU A 250 -9.47 -14.67 7.47
N VAL A 251 -8.75 -13.75 8.12
CA VAL A 251 -7.59 -14.09 8.95
C VAL A 251 -8.00 -14.85 10.22
N GLN A 252 -9.08 -14.45 10.88
CA GLN A 252 -9.62 -15.18 12.03
C GLN A 252 -10.03 -16.61 11.65
N GLU A 253 -10.63 -16.81 10.48
CA GLU A 253 -10.98 -18.14 9.98
C GLU A 253 -9.72 -18.99 9.71
N MET A 254 -8.64 -18.42 9.15
CA MET A 254 -7.37 -19.13 9.00
C MET A 254 -6.78 -19.57 10.35
N VAL A 255 -6.77 -18.68 11.35
CA VAL A 255 -6.33 -18.99 12.71
C VAL A 255 -7.18 -20.11 13.31
N HIS A 256 -8.50 -20.03 13.17
CA HIS A 256 -9.43 -21.05 13.65
C HIS A 256 -9.20 -22.41 12.99
N GLN A 257 -8.95 -22.46 11.68
CA GLN A 257 -8.67 -23.70 10.96
C GLN A 257 -7.40 -24.40 11.43
N ILE A 258 -6.33 -23.63 11.69
CA ILE A 258 -5.08 -24.19 12.24
C ILE A 258 -5.34 -24.80 13.61
N LYS A 259 -6.00 -24.07 14.51
CA LYS A 259 -6.35 -24.57 15.86
C LYS A 259 -7.20 -25.83 15.81
N SER A 260 -8.25 -25.83 15.00
CA SER A 260 -9.14 -26.98 14.86
C SER A 260 -8.40 -28.20 14.31
N THR A 261 -7.45 -28.00 13.40
CA THR A 261 -6.63 -29.09 12.85
C THR A 261 -5.67 -29.65 13.90
N GLU A 262 -5.02 -28.79 14.69
CA GLU A 262 -4.12 -29.19 15.76
C GLU A 262 -4.85 -29.94 16.89
N GLU A 263 -6.05 -29.48 17.26
CA GLU A 263 -6.91 -30.15 18.23
C GLU A 263 -7.32 -31.55 17.74
N GLU A 264 -7.70 -31.67 16.48
CA GLU A 264 -8.10 -32.95 15.88
C GLU A 264 -6.92 -33.92 15.78
N GLN A 265 -5.72 -33.43 15.44
CA GLN A 265 -4.49 -34.22 15.46
C GLN A 265 -4.14 -34.68 16.87
N SER A 266 -4.26 -33.80 17.86
CA SER A 266 -4.02 -34.14 19.28
C SER A 266 -4.99 -35.20 19.79
N LYS A 267 -6.28 -35.10 19.43
CA LYS A 267 -7.28 -36.14 19.73
C LYS A 267 -6.95 -37.46 19.05
N ALA A 268 -6.56 -37.43 17.78
CA ALA A 268 -6.19 -38.62 17.02
C ALA A 268 -4.97 -39.32 17.63
N ASP A 269 -3.98 -38.55 18.08
CA ASP A 269 -2.77 -39.04 18.75
C ASP A 269 -3.09 -39.74 20.06
N LEU A 270 -3.91 -39.14 20.92
CA LEU A 270 -4.33 -39.74 22.18
C LEU A 270 -5.13 -41.03 21.96
N LEU A 271 -6.06 -41.02 21.01
CA LEU A 271 -6.88 -42.20 20.74
C LEU A 271 -6.07 -43.34 20.12
N TYR A 272 -5.07 -43.03 19.30
CA TYR A 272 -4.17 -44.02 18.70
C TYR A 272 -3.36 -44.80 19.74
N ASN A 273 -3.11 -44.21 20.92
CA ASN A 273 -2.46 -44.89 22.05
C ASN A 273 -3.37 -45.93 22.73
N LEU A 274 -4.70 -45.77 22.63
CA LEU A 274 -5.68 -46.68 23.24
C LEU A 274 -6.16 -47.77 22.26
N VAL A 275 -6.34 -47.41 21.00
CA VAL A 275 -6.92 -48.30 19.99
C VAL A 275 -6.21 -48.15 18.65
N GLU A 276 -5.85 -49.28 18.06
CA GLU A 276 -5.25 -49.33 16.73
C GLU A 276 -6.07 -50.20 15.78
N TRP A 277 -6.52 -49.55 14.71
CA TRP A 277 -7.16 -50.14 13.56
C TRP A 277 -6.09 -50.51 12.54
N ARG A 278 -6.21 -51.72 11.99
CA ARG A 278 -5.31 -52.27 10.98
C ARG A 278 -6.11 -52.88 9.85
N TYR A 279 -5.51 -53.01 8.67
CA TYR A 279 -6.07 -53.73 7.54
C TYR A 279 -5.10 -54.78 7.00
N LEU A 280 -5.63 -55.84 6.40
CA LEU A 280 -4.82 -56.89 5.79
C LEU A 280 -4.12 -56.38 4.52
N GLY A 281 -2.79 -56.36 4.57
CA GLY A 281 -1.90 -55.96 3.50
C GLY A 281 -1.82 -57.00 2.37
N SER A 282 -0.99 -56.73 1.37
CA SER A 282 -0.78 -57.67 0.25
C SER A 282 0.13 -58.85 0.61
N ASN A 283 0.83 -58.76 1.74
CA ASN A 283 1.82 -59.74 2.19
C ASN A 283 1.27 -60.55 3.38
N ASP A 284 -0.07 -60.64 3.50
CA ASP A 284 -0.79 -61.22 4.64
C ASP A 284 -0.44 -60.64 6.03
N SER A 285 0.26 -59.51 6.07
CA SER A 285 0.55 -58.76 7.30
C SER A 285 -0.47 -57.65 7.51
N PHE A 286 -0.79 -57.38 8.78
CA PHE A 286 -1.64 -56.25 9.15
C PHE A 286 -0.84 -54.95 9.10
N VAL A 287 -1.41 -53.95 8.44
CA VAL A 287 -0.85 -52.60 8.33
C VAL A 287 -1.78 -51.64 9.07
N ALA A 288 -1.21 -50.83 9.97
CA ALA A 288 -1.98 -49.83 10.72
C ALA A 288 -2.48 -48.70 9.80
N PHE A 289 -3.65 -48.17 10.10
CA PHE A 289 -4.11 -46.91 9.52
C PHE A 289 -3.32 -45.73 10.08
N ASP A 290 -3.28 -44.62 9.34
CA ASP A 290 -2.82 -43.35 9.91
C ASP A 290 -3.72 -42.93 11.08
N LYS A 291 -3.18 -42.11 11.99
CA LYS A 291 -3.85 -41.77 13.25
C LYS A 291 -5.22 -41.12 13.05
N LEU A 292 -5.37 -40.28 12.02
CA LEU A 292 -6.62 -39.60 11.73
C LEU A 292 -7.68 -40.59 11.22
N THR A 293 -7.33 -41.42 10.23
CA THR A 293 -8.24 -42.48 9.74
C THR A 293 -8.59 -43.47 10.86
N ASN A 294 -7.64 -43.80 11.73
CA ASN A 294 -7.84 -44.64 12.91
C ASN A 294 -8.91 -44.05 13.84
N MET A 295 -8.81 -42.76 14.16
CA MET A 295 -9.78 -42.09 15.01
C MET A 295 -11.16 -42.01 14.35
N GLN A 296 -11.23 -41.75 13.04
CA GLN A 296 -12.50 -41.75 12.31
C GLN A 296 -13.20 -43.12 12.34
N LEU A 297 -12.44 -44.20 12.17
CA LEU A 297 -12.95 -45.58 12.28
C LEU A 297 -13.49 -45.86 13.69
N GLU A 298 -12.75 -45.45 14.72
CA GLU A 298 -13.16 -45.64 16.10
C GLU A 298 -14.42 -44.84 16.45
N HIS A 299 -14.46 -43.55 16.12
CA HIS A 299 -15.65 -42.71 16.31
C HIS A 299 -16.87 -43.28 15.57
N ALA A 300 -16.71 -43.73 14.32
CA ALA A 300 -17.80 -44.33 13.56
C ALA A 300 -18.30 -45.62 14.18
N LYS A 301 -17.39 -46.45 14.72
CA LYS A 301 -17.74 -47.68 15.44
C LYS A 301 -18.49 -47.38 16.73
N MET A 302 -18.02 -46.42 17.54
CA MET A 302 -18.69 -45.99 18.78
C MET A 302 -20.08 -45.39 18.51
N ALA A 303 -20.21 -44.60 17.44
CA ALA A 303 -21.48 -44.04 16.99
C ALA A 303 -22.42 -45.05 16.29
N LYS A 304 -22.05 -46.34 16.25
CA LYS A 304 -22.80 -47.43 15.60
C LYS A 304 -23.15 -47.14 14.13
N LYS A 305 -22.30 -46.39 13.42
CA LYS A 305 -22.47 -46.18 11.98
C LYS A 305 -22.19 -47.50 11.25
N PRO A 306 -23.03 -47.92 10.28
CA PRO A 306 -22.82 -49.18 9.58
C PRO A 306 -21.66 -49.12 8.59
N TYR A 307 -21.44 -47.95 7.98
CA TYR A 307 -20.43 -47.77 6.93
C TYR A 307 -19.58 -46.52 7.12
N LEU A 308 -18.32 -46.60 6.71
CA LEU A 308 -17.40 -45.46 6.62
C LEU A 308 -16.55 -45.57 5.35
N ASN A 309 -16.36 -44.46 4.63
CA ASN A 309 -15.43 -44.45 3.50
C ASN A 309 -14.03 -44.09 4.00
N VAL A 310 -13.04 -44.90 3.63
CA VAL A 310 -11.61 -44.69 3.98
C VAL A 310 -10.75 -44.80 2.73
N ARG A 311 -9.54 -44.23 2.77
CA ARG A 311 -8.59 -44.29 1.67
C ARG A 311 -7.40 -45.16 2.03
N ILE A 312 -7.16 -46.22 1.25
CA ILE A 312 -6.03 -47.15 1.44
C ILE A 312 -5.20 -47.15 0.15
N LYS A 313 -3.90 -46.81 0.26
CA LYS A 313 -2.98 -46.73 -0.90
C LYS A 313 -3.58 -45.94 -2.09
N LYS A 314 -4.16 -44.76 -1.79
CA LYS A 314 -4.83 -43.84 -2.73
C LYS A 314 -6.16 -44.32 -3.33
N LYS A 315 -6.62 -45.54 -3.06
CA LYS A 315 -7.94 -46.05 -3.46
C LYS A 315 -8.98 -45.86 -2.35
N ASN A 316 -10.23 -45.59 -2.72
CA ASN A 316 -11.33 -45.47 -1.78
C ASN A 316 -11.94 -46.84 -1.50
N TYR A 317 -12.24 -47.11 -0.23
CA TYR A 317 -12.92 -48.32 0.21
C TYR A 317 -14.11 -47.94 1.08
N LYS A 318 -15.23 -48.64 0.91
CA LYS A 318 -16.36 -48.59 1.83
C LYS A 318 -16.19 -49.67 2.89
N VAL A 319 -15.95 -49.26 4.12
CA VAL A 319 -15.82 -50.12 5.30
C VAL A 319 -17.20 -50.44 5.83
N ASP A 320 -17.51 -51.71 5.99
CA ASP A 320 -18.61 -52.21 6.81
C ASP A 320 -18.07 -52.48 8.23
N LEU A 321 -18.53 -51.69 9.19
CA LEU A 321 -18.05 -51.73 10.58
C LEU A 321 -18.66 -52.87 11.40
N ASN A 322 -19.66 -53.58 10.88
CA ASN A 322 -20.25 -54.75 11.50
C ASN A 322 -19.48 -56.02 11.13
N THR A 323 -19.12 -56.14 9.86
CA THR A 323 -18.38 -57.28 9.31
C THR A 323 -16.85 -57.09 9.33
N LEU A 324 -16.38 -55.87 9.63
CA LEU A 324 -14.97 -55.48 9.60
C LEU A 324 -14.31 -55.75 8.24
N ARG A 325 -15.02 -55.40 7.16
CA ARG A 325 -14.55 -55.56 5.77
C ARG A 325 -14.64 -54.25 5.01
N ALA A 326 -13.62 -53.94 4.23
CA ALA A 326 -13.57 -52.77 3.37
C ALA A 326 -13.59 -53.20 1.90
N THR A 327 -14.51 -52.68 1.11
CA THR A 327 -14.70 -53.07 -0.31
C THR A 327 -14.43 -51.88 -1.21
N ASP A 328 -13.60 -52.03 -2.24
CA ASP A 328 -13.40 -51.01 -3.27
C ASP A 328 -14.50 -51.03 -4.34
N ASP A 329 -14.43 -50.08 -5.26
CA ASP A 329 -15.33 -49.95 -6.42
C ASP A 329 -15.27 -51.13 -7.39
N GLN A 330 -14.19 -51.92 -7.34
CA GLN A 330 -13.98 -53.12 -8.15
C GLN A 330 -14.40 -54.41 -7.42
N GLY A 331 -14.98 -54.30 -6.23
CA GLY A 331 -15.44 -55.44 -5.42
C GLY A 331 -14.33 -56.16 -4.66
N LYS A 332 -13.10 -55.63 -4.65
CA LYS A 332 -11.99 -56.20 -3.90
C LYS A 332 -12.12 -55.87 -2.42
N THR A 333 -12.09 -56.90 -1.58
CA THR A 333 -12.26 -56.76 -0.13
C THR A 333 -10.94 -56.78 0.63
N LYS A 334 -10.84 -55.99 1.69
CA LYS A 334 -9.81 -56.05 2.73
C LYS A 334 -10.43 -56.31 4.08
N ILE A 335 -9.80 -57.16 4.89
CA ILE A 335 -10.22 -57.42 6.26
C ILE A 335 -9.61 -56.36 7.16
N LEU A 336 -10.42 -55.81 8.07
CA LEU A 336 -10.00 -54.88 9.10
C LEU A 336 -9.92 -55.58 10.45
N GLN A 337 -9.04 -55.09 11.31
CA GLN A 337 -8.87 -55.55 12.67
C GLN A 337 -8.79 -54.34 13.59
N ARG A 338 -9.57 -54.35 14.67
CA ARG A 338 -9.48 -53.38 15.77
C ARG A 338 -8.73 -54.04 16.92
N VAL A 339 -7.68 -53.41 17.40
CA VAL A 339 -6.85 -53.89 18.51
C VAL A 339 -6.88 -52.85 19.63
N THR A 340 -7.32 -53.24 20.82
CA THR A 340 -7.14 -52.42 22.02
C THR A 340 -5.71 -52.57 22.50
N LYS A 341 -5.04 -51.44 22.73
CA LYS A 341 -3.73 -51.41 23.37
C LYS A 341 -4.02 -51.32 24.86
N ASP A 342 -4.01 -52.46 25.56
CA ASP A 342 -4.07 -52.44 27.01
C ASP A 342 -2.85 -51.66 27.54
N GLU A 343 -3.08 -50.74 28.47
CA GLU A 343 -2.00 -50.26 29.34
C GLU A 343 -1.43 -51.50 30.04
N GLY A 344 -0.18 -51.83 29.73
CA GLY A 344 0.52 -52.93 30.38
C GLY A 344 0.42 -52.79 31.90
N LYS A 345 0.18 -53.93 32.56
CA LYS A 345 0.40 -54.15 33.99
C LYS A 345 1.70 -53.55 34.50
#